data_AF-A0A9R1P4V3-F1
#
_entry.id   AF-A0A9R1P4V3-F1
#
_cell.length_a   1.000
_cell.length_b   1.000
_cell.length_c   1.000
_cell.angle_alpha   90.00
_cell.angle_beta   90.00
_cell.angle_gamma   90.00
#
_symmetry.space_group_name_H-M   'P 1'
#
loop_
_entity.id
_entity.type
_entity.pdbx_description
1 polymer ?
#
loop_
_entity_poly.entity_id
_entity_poly.type
_entity_poly.pdbx_seq_one_letter_code
_entity_poly.pdbx_strand_id
1 'polypeptide(L)'
;MATEESPQLFLCPISMELMEDPVTVSTGVTYDRRSIERWFFKYGKTTCPATMQRVASFDLTPNHTLKRVIASWQDRASTSSSSSPADALKPMPRERLPSADSSPSTKEKVARMLRVHGAFWRQYPCIPADLKDYLKFLK
;
A
#
# COMPACT_ATOMS: atom_id res chain seq x y z
N MET A 1 17.66 3.01 15.99
CA MET A 1 17.00 1.71 16.20
C MET A 1 16.49 1.27 14.85
N ALA A 2 17.15 0.29 14.21
CA ALA A 2 16.63 -0.26 12.96
C ALA A 2 15.35 -1.01 13.31
N THR A 3 14.21 -0.51 12.87
CA THR A 3 12.97 -1.27 12.93
C THR A 3 13.13 -2.43 11.96
N GLU A 4 13.55 -3.57 12.48
CA GLU A 4 13.50 -4.84 11.75
C GLU A 4 12.03 -5.05 11.38
N GLU A 5 11.67 -4.73 10.13
CA GLU A 5 10.28 -4.90 9.68
C GLU A 5 9.93 -6.38 9.81
N SER A 6 9.01 -6.67 10.75
CA SER A 6 8.65 -8.03 11.08
C SER A 6 8.10 -8.73 9.84
N PRO A 7 8.61 -9.93 9.49
CA PRO A 7 8.13 -10.70 8.35
C PRO A 7 6.62 -10.96 8.39
N GLN A 8 6.03 -10.92 9.60
CA GLN A 8 4.59 -11.10 9.82
C GLN A 8 3.73 -10.08 9.05
N LEU A 9 4.24 -8.87 8.80
CA LEU A 9 3.53 -7.84 8.03
C LEU A 9 3.46 -8.15 6.53
N PHE A 10 4.28 -9.10 6.06
CA PHE A 10 4.35 -9.52 4.66
C PHE A 10 3.66 -10.86 4.40
N LEU A 11 3.15 -11.52 5.44
CA LEU A 11 2.43 -12.78 5.32
C LEU A 11 0.97 -12.53 4.95
N CYS A 12 0.42 -13.39 4.09
CA CYS A 12 -0.99 -13.41 3.77
C CYS A 12 -1.78 -13.92 4.98
N PRO A 13 -2.83 -13.21 5.46
CA PRO A 13 -3.62 -13.67 6.60
C PRO A 13 -4.38 -14.99 6.40
N ILE A 14 -4.51 -15.46 5.15
CA ILE A 14 -5.19 -16.73 4.82
C ILE A 14 -4.19 -17.89 4.78
N SER A 15 -3.12 -17.76 3.99
CA SER A 15 -2.15 -18.85 3.81
C SER A 15 -1.04 -18.84 4.86
N MET A 16 -0.86 -17.74 5.59
CA MET A 16 0.28 -17.51 6.49
C MET A 16 1.64 -17.60 5.78
N GLU A 17 1.65 -17.46 4.45
CA GLU A 17 2.84 -17.46 3.59
C GLU A 17 3.12 -16.06 3.07
N LEU A 18 4.37 -15.80 2.66
CA LEU A 18 4.77 -14.51 2.09
C LEU A 18 3.93 -14.17 0.86
N MET A 19 3.43 -12.93 0.80
CA MET A 19 2.63 -12.46 -0.35
C MET A 19 3.51 -12.27 -1.60
N GLU A 20 3.21 -13.00 -2.67
CA GLU A 20 3.88 -12.85 -3.97
C GLU A 20 3.18 -11.77 -4.81
N ASP A 21 1.85 -11.75 -4.77
CA ASP A 21 1.05 -10.73 -5.44
C ASP A 21 0.03 -10.11 -4.47
N PRO A 22 0.44 -9.11 -3.66
CA PRO A 22 -0.43 -8.50 -2.67
C PRO A 22 -1.56 -7.71 -3.32
N VAL A 23 -2.80 -8.05 -2.96
CA VAL A 23 -4.03 -7.38 -3.39
C VAL A 23 -4.88 -6.98 -2.19
N THR A 24 -5.47 -5.80 -2.24
CA THR A 24 -6.31 -5.23 -1.20
C THR A 24 -7.78 -5.38 -1.59
N VAL A 25 -8.58 -5.91 -0.67
CA VAL A 25 -10.04 -6.00 -0.80
C VAL A 25 -10.71 -4.73 -0.28
N SER A 26 -12.01 -4.55 -0.54
CA SER A 26 -12.78 -3.38 -0.12
C SER A 26 -12.79 -3.10 1.40
N THR A 27 -12.50 -4.10 2.25
CA THR A 27 -12.33 -3.91 3.70
C THR A 27 -10.98 -3.30 4.10
N GLY A 28 -10.07 -3.08 3.15
CA GLY A 28 -8.75 -2.50 3.36
C GLY A 28 -7.66 -3.51 3.76
N VAL A 29 -8.01 -4.79 3.92
CA VAL A 29 -7.03 -5.84 4.23
C VAL A 29 -6.35 -6.33 2.95
N THR A 30 -5.05 -6.61 3.04
CA THR A 30 -4.25 -7.13 1.91
C THR A 30 -3.98 -8.62 2.08
N TYR A 31 -4.09 -9.36 0.97
CA TYR A 31 -3.88 -10.80 0.89
C TYR A 31 -3.01 -11.12 -0.32
N ASP A 32 -2.49 -12.34 -0.39
CA ASP A 32 -2.00 -12.87 -1.65
C ASP A 32 -3.18 -13.11 -2.61
N ARG A 33 -3.02 -12.73 -3.88
CA ARG A 33 -4.05 -12.87 -4.92
C ARG A 33 -4.64 -14.28 -4.98
N ARG A 34 -3.79 -15.31 -5.03
CA ARG A 34 -4.27 -16.70 -5.21
C ARG A 34 -5.11 -17.15 -4.03
N SER A 35 -4.74 -16.73 -2.82
CA SER A 35 -5.43 -17.09 -1.59
C SER A 35 -6.81 -16.44 -1.50
N ILE A 36 -6.92 -15.14 -1.79
CA ILE A 36 -8.21 -14.43 -1.71
C ILE A 36 -9.14 -14.77 -2.88
N GLU A 37 -8.62 -15.01 -4.09
CA GLU A 37 -9.42 -15.48 -5.23
C GLU A 37 -10.00 -16.87 -4.93
N ARG A 38 -9.22 -17.77 -4.34
CA ARG A 38 -9.73 -19.08 -3.91
C ARG A 38 -10.84 -18.93 -2.87
N TRP A 39 -10.70 -18.01 -1.93
CA TRP A 39 -11.71 -17.75 -0.91
C TRP A 39 -13.05 -17.29 -1.51
N PHE A 40 -13.02 -16.31 -2.41
CA PHE A 40 -14.25 -15.79 -3.02
C PHE A 40 -14.83 -16.72 -4.08
N PHE A 41 -14.02 -17.19 -5.02
CA PHE A 41 -14.53 -17.86 -6.23
C PHE A 41 -14.57 -19.39 -6.11
N LYS A 42 -13.65 -20.00 -5.37
CA LYS A 42 -13.64 -21.48 -5.19
C LYS A 42 -14.47 -21.93 -3.99
N TYR A 43 -14.38 -21.23 -2.87
CA TYR A 43 -15.14 -21.56 -1.65
C TYR A 43 -16.47 -20.82 -1.53
N GLY A 44 -16.77 -19.89 -2.44
CA GLY A 44 -18.04 -19.15 -2.47
C GLY A 44 -18.27 -18.27 -1.24
N LYS A 45 -17.20 -17.87 -0.53
CA LYS A 45 -17.32 -17.06 0.67
C LYS A 45 -17.55 -15.60 0.28
N THR A 46 -18.37 -14.90 1.06
CA THR A 46 -18.73 -13.49 0.81
C THR A 46 -18.28 -12.55 1.92
N THR A 47 -17.39 -13.05 2.79
CA THR A 47 -16.85 -12.33 3.94
C THR A 47 -15.36 -12.12 3.80
N CYS A 48 -14.82 -11.10 4.46
CA CYS A 48 -13.40 -10.85 4.59
C CYS A 48 -12.82 -11.84 5.62
N PRO A 49 -11.80 -12.64 5.27
CA PRO A 49 -11.22 -13.63 6.18
C PRO A 49 -10.73 -13.05 7.51
N ALA A 50 -10.05 -11.89 7.47
CA ALA A 50 -9.45 -11.30 8.66
C ALA A 50 -10.44 -10.52 9.54
N THR A 51 -11.38 -9.78 8.94
CA THR A 51 -12.32 -8.93 9.69
C THR A 51 -13.67 -9.59 9.95
N MET A 52 -13.93 -10.74 9.32
CA MET A 52 -15.23 -11.43 9.33
C MET A 52 -16.41 -10.57 8.83
N GLN A 53 -16.14 -9.40 8.25
CA GLN A 53 -17.16 -8.51 7.71
C GLN A 53 -17.60 -8.95 6.30
N ARG A 54 -18.86 -8.70 5.95
CA ARG A 54 -19.36 -8.96 4.60
C ARG A 54 -18.69 -8.01 3.61
N VAL A 55 -18.21 -8.56 2.51
CA VAL A 55 -17.53 -7.82 1.45
C VAL A 55 -18.58 -7.32 0.46
N ALA A 56 -18.63 -6.01 0.23
CA ALA A 56 -19.62 -5.40 -0.66
C ALA A 56 -19.28 -5.61 -2.14
N SER A 57 -18.01 -5.58 -2.50
CA SER A 57 -17.50 -5.89 -3.84
C SER A 57 -16.27 -6.80 -3.79
N PHE A 58 -16.19 -7.73 -4.74
CA PHE A 58 -15.10 -8.69 -4.87
C PHE A 58 -13.92 -8.14 -5.71
N ASP A 59 -13.89 -6.83 -5.91
CA ASP A 59 -12.83 -6.16 -6.65
C ASP A 59 -11.52 -6.24 -5.87
N LEU A 60 -10.46 -6.68 -6.55
CA LEU A 60 -9.13 -6.81 -5.99
C LEU A 60 -8.25 -5.68 -6.51
N THR A 61 -7.82 -4.80 -5.61
CA THR A 61 -6.93 -3.68 -5.95
C THR A 61 -5.48 -4.11 -5.74
N PRO A 62 -4.62 -4.12 -6.78
CA PRO A 62 -3.20 -4.45 -6.60
C PRO A 62 -2.48 -3.47 -5.65
N ASN A 63 -1.70 -3.99 -4.70
CA ASN A 63 -0.89 -3.18 -3.78
C ASN A 63 0.58 -3.19 -4.21
N HIS A 64 0.90 -2.37 -5.22
CA HIS A 64 2.25 -2.27 -5.78
C HIS A 64 3.29 -1.77 -4.76
N THR A 65 2.88 -0.92 -3.82
CA THR A 65 3.75 -0.42 -2.76
C THR A 65 4.23 -1.56 -1.87
N LEU A 66 3.30 -2.37 -1.35
CA LEU A 66 3.64 -3.52 -0.51
C LEU A 66 4.50 -4.52 -1.28
N LYS A 67 4.18 -4.78 -2.56
CA LYS A 67 4.98 -5.66 -3.42
C LYS A 67 6.46 -5.23 -3.51
N ARG A 68 6.71 -3.92 -3.68
CA ARG A 68 8.07 -3.37 -3.72
C ARG A 68 8.77 -3.47 -2.36
N VAL A 69 8.05 -3.22 -1.27
CA VAL A 69 8.60 -3.34 0.10
C VAL A 69 9.03 -4.78 0.38
N ILE A 70 8.15 -5.75 0.09
CA ILE A 70 8.43 -7.19 0.24
C ILE A 70 9.66 -7.61 -0.57
N ALA A 71 9.74 -7.22 -1.85
CA ALA A 71 10.89 -7.53 -2.69
C ALA A 71 12.19 -6.96 -2.10
N SER A 72 12.18 -5.69 -1.68
CA SER A 72 13.36 -5.07 -1.04
C SER A 72 13.78 -5.79 0.25
N TRP A 73 12.83 -6.34 0.99
CA TRP A 73 13.08 -7.07 2.23
C TRP A 73 13.71 -8.44 1.94
N GLN A 74 13.24 -9.15 0.92
CA GLN A 74 13.82 -10.42 0.48
C GLN A 74 15.28 -10.26 0.04
N ASP A 75 15.60 -9.19 -0.69
CA ASP A 75 16.97 -8.91 -1.14
C ASP A 75 17.93 -8.73 0.05
N ARG A 76 17.48 -8.02 1.10
CA ARG A 76 18.27 -7.82 2.34
C ARG A 76 18.44 -9.12 3.13
N ALA A 77 17.38 -9.92 3.24
CA ALA A 77 17.43 -11.20 3.94
C ALA A 77 18.41 -12.16 3.26
N SER A 78 18.39 -12.20 1.92
CA SER A 78 19.28 -13.04 1.11
C SER A 78 20.76 -12.65 1.21
N THR A 79 21.05 -11.38 1.51
CA THR A 79 22.42 -10.86 1.64
C THR A 79 23.03 -11.16 3.03
N SER A 80 22.22 -11.55 4.02
CA SER A 80 22.68 -11.83 5.39
C SER A 80 23.19 -13.27 5.62
N SER A 81 23.07 -14.17 4.65
CA SER A 81 23.45 -15.58 4.78
C SER A 81 24.75 -15.99 4.06
N SER A 82 25.46 -15.05 3.43
CA SER A 82 26.81 -15.28 2.91
C SER A 82 27.75 -14.13 3.30
N SER A 83 28.98 -14.50 3.63
CA SER A 83 30.00 -13.69 4.31
C SER A 83 30.42 -12.36 3.64
N SER A 84 30.59 -11.35 4.50
CA SER A 84 31.47 -10.16 4.41
C SER A 84 31.00 -8.91 3.64
N PRO A 85 31.34 -7.70 4.14
CA PRO A 85 30.82 -6.42 3.68
C PRO A 85 31.85 -5.67 2.82
N ALA A 86 31.60 -5.50 1.53
CA ALA A 86 32.25 -4.47 0.72
C ALA A 86 31.40 -4.21 -0.53
N ASP A 87 31.17 -2.92 -0.80
CA ASP A 87 30.74 -2.36 -2.08
C ASP A 87 29.34 -2.71 -2.61
N ALA A 88 28.38 -1.83 -2.32
CA ALA A 88 27.76 -0.98 -3.35
C ALA A 88 26.60 -0.14 -2.76
N LEU A 89 26.94 0.96 -2.12
CA LEU A 89 26.08 2.14 -2.22
C LEU A 89 26.11 2.58 -3.68
N LYS A 90 25.16 2.11 -4.48
CA LYS A 90 24.86 2.76 -5.75
C LYS A 90 23.84 3.85 -5.44
N PRO A 91 24.21 5.15 -5.52
CA PRO A 91 23.22 6.20 -5.43
C PRO A 91 22.24 6.01 -6.59
N MET A 92 20.93 6.07 -6.31
CA MET A 92 19.94 6.22 -7.38
C MET A 92 20.36 7.41 -8.26
N PRO A 93 20.36 7.28 -9.60
CA PRO A 93 20.45 8.44 -10.46
C PRO A 93 19.31 9.38 -10.08
N ARG A 94 19.66 10.57 -9.58
CA ARG A 94 18.69 11.63 -9.33
C ARG A 94 18.18 12.06 -10.71
N GLU A 95 17.12 11.44 -11.17
CA GLU A 95 16.42 11.87 -12.38
C GLU A 95 16.06 13.34 -12.18
N ARG A 96 16.65 14.17 -13.06
CA ARG A 96 16.36 15.58 -13.15
C ARG A 96 14.93 15.68 -13.68
N LEU A 97 13.99 16.00 -12.81
CA LEU A 97 12.60 16.27 -13.18
C LEU A 97 12.62 17.25 -14.37
N PRO A 98 12.01 16.90 -15.52
CA PRO A 98 11.85 17.86 -16.60
C PRO A 98 10.98 19.00 -16.10
N SER A 99 11.51 20.21 -16.25
CA SER A 99 10.87 21.47 -15.97
C SER A 99 9.61 21.64 -16.82
N ALA A 100 8.51 21.89 -16.11
CA ALA A 100 7.27 22.58 -16.48
C ALA A 100 6.84 22.59 -17.95
N ASP A 101 5.75 21.88 -18.23
CA ASP A 101 4.72 22.38 -19.14
C ASP A 101 3.36 22.44 -18.43
N SER A 102 2.72 23.58 -18.59
CA SER A 102 1.51 24.06 -17.92
C SER A 102 0.31 23.13 -18.08
N SER A 103 -0.08 22.49 -16.99
CA SER A 103 -1.34 21.75 -16.82
C SER A 103 -1.76 21.91 -15.35
N PRO A 104 -3.06 22.02 -15.00
CA PRO A 104 -3.49 22.47 -13.67
C PRO A 104 -2.79 21.63 -12.60
N SER A 105 -2.06 22.35 -11.75
CA SER A 105 -1.05 21.80 -10.85
C SER A 105 -1.66 20.62 -10.09
N THR A 106 -0.90 19.56 -9.82
CA THR A 106 -1.34 18.46 -8.93
C THR A 106 -2.02 19.00 -7.67
N LYS A 107 -1.56 20.16 -7.18
CA LYS A 107 -2.16 20.97 -6.12
C LYS A 107 -3.63 21.36 -6.37
N GLU A 108 -3.99 21.83 -7.57
CA GLU A 108 -5.35 22.21 -7.95
C GLU A 108 -6.30 21.02 -8.10
N LYS A 109 -5.81 19.92 -8.70
CA LYS A 109 -6.61 18.69 -8.81
C LYS A 109 -6.93 18.12 -7.42
N VAL A 110 -5.91 18.10 -6.55
CA VAL A 110 -6.04 17.68 -5.14
C VAL A 110 -6.98 18.63 -4.39
N ALA A 111 -6.80 19.95 -4.53
CA ALA A 111 -7.68 20.94 -3.88
C ALA A 111 -9.14 20.80 -4.33
N ARG A 112 -9.39 20.54 -5.63
CA ARG A 112 -10.75 20.29 -6.14
C ARG A 112 -11.34 19.01 -5.57
N MET A 113 -10.59 17.92 -5.55
CA MET A 113 -11.04 16.63 -4.99
C MET A 113 -11.40 16.76 -3.51
N LEU A 114 -10.57 17.48 -2.76
CA LEU A 114 -10.76 17.78 -1.33
C LEU A 114 -11.92 18.72 -1.07
N ARG A 115 -12.19 19.71 -1.93
CA ARG A 115 -13.37 20.57 -1.81
C ARG A 115 -14.66 19.78 -1.99
N VAL A 116 -14.69 18.83 -2.92
CA VAL A 116 -15.89 18.02 -3.20
C VAL A 116 -16.12 16.96 -2.13
N HIS A 117 -15.07 16.24 -1.72
CA HIS A 117 -15.23 15.04 -0.89
C HIS A 117 -14.65 15.18 0.53
N GLY A 118 -13.90 16.25 0.82
CA GLY A 118 -13.17 16.39 2.09
C GLY A 118 -14.06 16.53 3.33
N ALA A 119 -15.34 16.91 3.18
CA ALA A 119 -16.31 16.88 4.28
C ALA A 119 -16.69 15.44 4.66
N PHE A 120 -16.95 14.59 3.66
CA PHE A 120 -17.24 13.17 3.85
C PHE A 120 -16.02 12.43 4.39
N TRP A 121 -14.84 12.70 3.83
CA TRP A 121 -13.63 12.00 4.26
C TRP A 121 -13.22 12.34 5.71
N ARG A 122 -13.59 13.52 6.25
CA ARG A 122 -13.28 13.95 7.64
C ARG A 122 -13.78 12.98 8.72
N GLN A 123 -14.75 12.15 8.39
CA GLN A 123 -15.31 11.13 9.27
C GLN A 123 -14.42 9.88 9.39
N TYR A 124 -13.49 9.66 8.47
CA TYR A 124 -12.64 8.47 8.50
C TYR A 124 -11.43 8.65 9.43
N PRO A 125 -11.14 7.67 10.31
CA PRO A 125 -10.02 7.74 11.25
C PRO A 125 -8.64 7.86 10.59
N CYS A 126 -8.52 7.45 9.31
CA CYS A 126 -7.28 7.43 8.56
C CYS A 126 -7.01 8.71 7.75
N ILE A 127 -7.85 9.76 7.83
CA ILE A 127 -7.44 11.06 7.26
C ILE A 127 -6.20 11.57 7.99
N PRO A 128 -5.09 11.83 7.27
CA PRO A 128 -3.93 12.46 7.87
C PRO A 128 -4.31 13.82 8.48
N ALA A 129 -3.92 14.05 9.73
CA ALA A 129 -4.18 15.32 10.42
C ALA A 129 -3.62 16.51 9.63
N ASP A 130 -2.47 16.33 8.98
CA ASP A 130 -1.81 17.33 8.14
C ASP A 130 -2.71 17.82 6.98
N LEU A 131 -3.57 16.94 6.47
CA LEU A 131 -4.53 17.28 5.43
C LEU A 131 -5.68 18.15 5.99
N LYS A 132 -6.08 17.92 7.25
CA LYS A 132 -7.05 18.77 7.96
C LYS A 132 -6.51 20.17 8.16
N ASP A 133 -5.22 20.30 8.43
CA ASP A 133 -4.56 21.59 8.56
C ASP A 133 -4.41 22.28 7.21
N TYR A 134 -4.02 21.56 6.16
CA TYR A 134 -4.02 22.09 4.78
C TYR A 134 -5.39 22.64 4.36
N LEU A 135 -6.47 21.97 4.76
CA LEU A 135 -7.85 22.41 4.51
C LEU A 135 -8.22 23.73 5.22
N LYS A 136 -7.57 24.07 6.33
CA LYS A 136 -7.77 25.38 7.00
C LYS A 136 -7.17 26.54 6.18
N PHE A 137 -6.14 26.26 5.38
CA PHE A 137 -5.44 27.24 4.55
C PHE A 137 -6.05 27.46 3.15
N LEU A 138 -7.14 26.75 2.80
CA LEU A 138 -7.85 26.90 1.51
C LEU A 138 -9.06 27.84 1.58
N LYS A 139 -9.17 28.65 2.64
CA LYS A 139 -10.18 29.72 2.79
C LYS A 139 -9.78 30.98 2.06
#